data_AF-A0A8B9CVT8-F1
#
_entry.id   AF-A0A8B9CVT8-F1
#
_cell.length_a   1.000
_cell.length_b   1.000
_cell.length_c   1.000
_cell.angle_alpha   90.00
_cell.angle_beta   90.00
_cell.angle_gamma   90.00
#
_symmetry.space_group_name_H-M   'P 1'
#
loop_
_entity.id
_entity.type
_entity.pdbx_description
1 polymer ?
#
loop_
_entity_poly.entity_id
_entity_poly.type
_entity_poly.pdbx_seq_one_letter_code
_entity_poly.pdbx_strand_id
1 'polypeptide(L)'
;MVQHNCSKDGPTSQPRLRTLPPGDSQERSDSPEICHYEKSFHKHSAAPNYTHCGLFGDPHLRTFTDTFQTCKVQGAWPLIDNNYLNVQVTNTPVLPGSSATATSKLTIIFKSFQECVDQKVYQAEMDELPAAFADGSKNGGDKHGANSLKITEKVSGQHIEIQAKYIGTTIVVRQVGRYLTFAVRMPEEVVNAVEDRDSQGLYLCLRGCPLNQQIDFQTFRSAQAAEGRTQEGAQPAGPEAFTYESATAKCREKLPVEDLYFQSCVFDLLTTGDVNFMLAAYYAFEDVKMLHSNKDKLHLYERTRDLAPGNAAPSGLPRAPPALWVA
;
A
#
# COMPACT_ATOMS: atom_id res chain seq x y z
N MET A 1 9.23 66.19 52.34
CA MET A 1 9.20 64.85 51.71
C MET A 1 7.80 64.31 51.87
N VAL A 2 7.02 64.25 50.79
CA VAL A 2 5.64 63.72 50.81
C VAL A 2 5.68 62.35 50.16
N GLN A 3 5.43 61.31 50.94
CA GLN A 3 5.29 59.93 50.46
C GLN A 3 3.89 59.75 49.90
N HIS A 4 3.79 59.46 48.60
CA HIS A 4 2.54 59.01 47.98
C HIS A 4 2.46 57.48 48.06
N ASN A 5 1.52 56.96 48.85
CA ASN A 5 1.16 55.54 48.86
C ASN A 5 0.31 55.23 47.62
N CYS A 6 0.88 54.54 46.64
CA CYS A 6 0.12 53.96 45.54
C CYS A 6 -0.43 52.58 45.96
N SER A 7 -1.74 52.40 45.85
CA SER A 7 -2.41 51.10 46.00
C SER A 7 -2.09 50.20 44.78
N LYS A 8 -1.89 48.90 45.00
CA LYS A 8 -1.43 47.94 43.98
C LYS A 8 -2.55 47.27 43.16
N ASP A 9 -3.81 47.65 43.38
CA ASP A 9 -4.94 47.04 42.68
C ASP A 9 -5.69 48.08 41.85
N GLY A 10 -5.42 48.09 40.55
CA GLY A 10 -6.26 48.75 39.54
C GLY A 10 -7.44 47.84 39.15
N PRO A 11 -8.54 48.39 38.60
CA PRO A 11 -9.71 47.60 38.24
C PRO A 11 -9.36 46.61 37.13
N THR A 12 -9.31 45.32 37.47
CA THR A 12 -9.18 44.24 36.48
C THR A 12 -10.50 44.05 35.76
N SER A 13 -10.53 44.38 34.46
CA SER A 13 -11.64 44.01 33.58
C SER A 13 -11.70 42.49 33.47
N GLN A 14 -12.83 41.88 33.83
CA GLN A 14 -13.04 40.44 33.65
C GLN A 14 -12.91 40.08 32.16
N PRO A 15 -12.25 38.95 31.81
CA PRO A 15 -12.17 38.52 30.43
C PRO A 15 -13.58 38.13 29.96
N ARG A 16 -14.04 38.78 28.88
CA ARG A 16 -15.28 38.37 28.20
C ARG A 16 -15.10 36.92 27.76
N LEU A 17 -15.92 36.02 28.32
CA LEU A 17 -16.16 34.70 27.76
C LEU A 17 -16.64 34.89 26.32
N ARG A 18 -15.78 34.52 25.35
CA ARG A 18 -16.21 34.37 23.96
C ARG A 18 -17.19 33.20 23.93
N THR A 19 -18.46 33.51 23.75
CA THR A 19 -19.46 32.52 23.33
C THR A 19 -19.00 31.97 21.98
N LEU A 20 -18.50 30.72 21.98
CA LEU A 20 -18.29 29.96 20.75
C LEU A 20 -19.66 29.81 20.06
N PRO A 21 -19.78 30.12 18.76
CA PRO A 21 -20.99 29.75 18.04
C PRO A 21 -21.15 28.22 18.08
N PRO A 22 -22.39 27.69 18.07
CA PRO A 22 -22.63 26.26 18.06
C PRO A 22 -21.84 25.61 16.92
N GLY A 23 -21.13 24.52 17.23
CA GLY A 23 -20.30 23.81 16.28
C GLY A 23 -21.14 23.24 15.14
N ASP A 24 -21.08 23.90 13.99
CA ASP A 24 -21.28 23.23 12.72
C ASP A 24 -19.96 22.57 12.36
N SER A 25 -19.92 21.25 12.50
CA SER A 25 -18.92 20.36 11.91
C SER A 25 -19.07 20.33 10.38
N GLN A 26 -18.91 21.49 9.74
CA GLN A 26 -18.52 21.60 8.36
C GLN A 26 -17.08 22.10 8.37
N GLU A 27 -16.11 21.21 8.12
CA GLU A 27 -14.83 21.64 7.56
C GLU A 27 -15.17 22.54 6.37
N ARG A 28 -15.03 23.86 6.53
CA ARG A 28 -15.17 24.78 5.41
C ARG A 28 -14.12 24.36 4.39
N SER A 29 -14.61 23.75 3.32
CA SER A 29 -13.84 23.41 2.15
C SER A 29 -13.43 24.72 1.49
N ASP A 30 -12.37 25.36 1.99
CA ASP A 30 -11.86 26.62 1.44
C ASP A 30 -11.29 26.45 0.01
N SER A 31 -11.29 25.21 -0.51
CA SER A 31 -10.90 24.89 -1.88
C SER A 31 -12.07 24.87 -2.87
N PRO A 32 -11.88 25.42 -4.08
CA PRO A 32 -12.88 25.43 -5.15
C PRO A 32 -13.41 24.03 -5.45
N GLU A 33 -14.70 23.91 -5.83
CA GLU A 33 -15.36 22.63 -6.11
C GLU A 33 -14.64 21.81 -7.18
N ILE A 34 -14.02 22.47 -8.17
CA ILE A 34 -13.18 21.85 -9.21
C ILE A 34 -11.97 21.09 -8.66
N CYS A 35 -11.50 21.43 -7.45
CA CYS A 35 -10.41 20.76 -6.75
C CYS A 35 -10.90 19.62 -5.84
N HIS A 36 -12.16 19.22 -5.98
CA HIS A 36 -12.73 18.07 -5.29
C HIS A 36 -13.29 17.10 -6.31
N TYR A 37 -12.54 16.02 -6.54
CA TYR A 37 -12.88 14.96 -7.47
C TYR A 37 -14.32 14.45 -7.26
N GLU A 38 -14.69 14.11 -6.02
CA GLU A 38 -16.01 13.57 -5.70
C GLU A 38 -17.15 14.58 -5.92
N LYS A 39 -16.88 15.89 -5.79
CA LYS A 39 -17.90 16.93 -6.03
C LYS A 39 -18.14 17.20 -7.51
N SER A 40 -17.22 16.75 -8.37
CA SER A 40 -17.36 16.85 -9.83
C SER A 40 -18.45 15.91 -10.37
N PHE A 41 -18.87 14.91 -9.59
CA PHE A 41 -19.97 14.02 -9.94
C PHE A 41 -21.29 14.65 -9.48
N HIS A 42 -22.11 15.06 -10.45
CA HIS A 42 -23.46 15.56 -10.18
C HIS A 42 -24.34 14.47 -9.55
N LYS A 43 -25.41 14.84 -8.84
CA LYS A 43 -26.36 13.93 -8.14
C LYS A 43 -26.95 12.79 -8.99
N HIS A 44 -26.79 12.82 -10.31
CA HIS A 44 -27.29 11.81 -11.25
C HIS A 44 -26.19 10.98 -11.93
N SER A 45 -24.92 11.24 -11.62
CA SER A 45 -23.79 10.46 -12.09
C SER A 45 -23.54 9.27 -11.17
N ALA A 46 -23.16 8.12 -11.74
CA ALA A 46 -22.70 7.00 -10.94
C ALA A 46 -21.48 7.42 -10.10
N ALA A 47 -21.44 7.01 -8.84
CA ALA A 47 -20.27 7.26 -7.99
C ALA A 47 -19.04 6.56 -8.59
N PRO A 48 -17.85 7.17 -8.50
CA PRO A 48 -16.65 6.57 -9.06
C PRO A 48 -16.30 5.25 -8.37
N ASN A 49 -15.89 4.26 -9.17
CA ASN A 49 -15.35 3.02 -8.65
C ASN A 49 -13.94 3.26 -8.13
N TYR A 50 -13.69 2.86 -6.89
CA TYR A 50 -12.40 2.96 -6.25
C TYR A 50 -11.74 1.59 -6.15
N THR A 51 -10.46 1.55 -6.44
CA THR A 51 -9.60 0.38 -6.27
C THR A 51 -8.48 0.67 -5.27
N HIS A 52 -7.73 -0.35 -4.91
CA HIS A 52 -6.67 -0.32 -3.92
C HIS A 52 -5.42 -1.05 -4.38
N CYS A 53 -4.25 -0.49 -4.06
CA CYS A 53 -2.96 -1.17 -4.19
C CYS A 53 -2.22 -1.07 -2.85
N GLY A 54 -1.43 -2.09 -2.51
CA GLY A 54 -0.59 -2.09 -1.30
C GLY A 54 0.74 -2.81 -1.53
N LEU A 55 1.78 -2.35 -0.82
CA LEU A 55 3.11 -2.94 -0.78
C LEU A 55 3.59 -2.99 0.68
N PHE A 56 3.96 -4.18 1.17
CA PHE A 56 4.37 -4.37 2.57
C PHE A 56 5.24 -5.63 2.73
N GLY A 57 5.92 -5.80 3.86
CA GLY A 57 6.72 -7.01 4.12
C GLY A 57 7.84 -7.23 3.10
N ASP A 58 8.11 -8.49 2.74
CA ASP A 58 9.10 -8.89 1.73
C ASP A 58 8.53 -8.91 0.31
N PRO A 59 8.63 -7.79 -0.40
CA PRO A 59 7.49 -6.94 -0.63
C PRO A 59 6.36 -7.75 -1.28
N HIS A 60 5.33 -7.96 -0.48
CA HIS A 60 4.04 -8.45 -0.90
C HIS A 60 3.26 -7.32 -1.54
N LEU A 61 2.89 -7.50 -2.81
CA LEU A 61 2.19 -6.56 -3.64
C LEU A 61 0.74 -7.03 -3.84
N ARG A 62 -0.21 -6.18 -3.45
CA ARG A 62 -1.59 -6.23 -3.93
C ARG A 62 -1.76 -5.17 -5.00
N THR A 63 -2.09 -5.59 -6.22
CA THR A 63 -2.34 -4.69 -7.36
C THR A 63 -3.75 -4.11 -7.34
N PHE A 64 -4.02 -3.11 -8.17
CA PHE A 64 -5.35 -2.52 -8.40
C PHE A 64 -6.38 -3.51 -8.98
N THR A 65 -5.95 -4.67 -9.45
CA THR A 65 -6.84 -5.75 -9.93
C THR A 65 -7.01 -6.86 -8.90
N ASP A 66 -6.54 -6.63 -7.66
CA ASP A 66 -6.54 -7.60 -6.56
C ASP A 66 -5.67 -8.84 -6.81
N THR A 67 -4.74 -8.76 -7.77
CA THR A 67 -3.68 -9.78 -7.90
C THR A 67 -2.69 -9.59 -6.77
N PHE A 68 -2.36 -10.69 -6.09
CA PHE A 68 -1.42 -10.72 -4.96
C PHE A 68 -0.14 -11.45 -5.36
N GLN A 69 1.02 -10.85 -5.07
CA GLN A 69 2.32 -11.37 -5.49
C GLN A 69 3.37 -11.11 -4.42
N THR A 70 4.29 -12.04 -4.21
CA THR A 70 5.51 -11.83 -3.44
C THR A 70 6.63 -11.52 -4.41
N CYS A 71 7.36 -10.44 -4.19
CA CYS A 71 8.30 -9.91 -5.16
C CYS A 71 9.67 -9.67 -4.56
N LYS A 72 10.74 -10.01 -5.29
CA LYS A 72 12.10 -9.60 -4.91
C LYS A 72 12.30 -8.10 -5.14
N VAL A 73 12.06 -7.63 -6.37
CA VAL A 73 12.09 -6.20 -6.80
C VAL A 73 13.12 -5.34 -6.06
N GLN A 74 14.37 -5.82 -6.00
CA GLN A 74 15.47 -5.13 -5.32
C GLN A 74 15.82 -3.83 -6.07
N GLY A 75 16.16 -2.77 -5.34
CA GLY A 75 16.48 -1.46 -5.91
C GLY A 75 15.23 -0.60 -6.13
N ALA A 76 15.32 0.35 -7.05
CA ALA A 76 14.27 1.32 -7.32
C ALA A 76 13.23 0.79 -8.32
N TRP A 77 11.94 0.86 -7.96
CA TRP A 77 10.83 0.40 -8.80
C TRP A 77 9.65 1.38 -8.76
N PRO A 78 8.98 1.65 -9.90
CA PRO A 78 7.79 2.47 -9.91
C PRO A 78 6.55 1.64 -9.50
N LEU A 79 5.88 2.05 -8.42
CA LEU A 79 4.59 1.49 -8.04
C LEU A 79 3.47 2.03 -8.93
N ILE A 80 3.44 3.35 -9.12
CA ILE A 80 2.41 4.07 -9.87
C ILE A 80 3.11 5.09 -10.75
N ASP A 81 2.70 5.17 -12.01
CA ASP A 81 3.04 6.29 -12.87
C ASP A 81 1.88 6.53 -13.83
N ASN A 82 1.14 7.60 -13.56
CA ASN A 82 0.00 8.02 -14.37
C ASN A 82 0.05 9.55 -14.54
N ASN A 83 -0.94 10.13 -15.21
CA ASN A 83 -0.97 11.55 -15.54
C ASN A 83 -0.98 12.48 -14.30
N TYR A 84 -1.23 11.94 -13.11
CA TYR A 84 -1.44 12.71 -11.87
C TYR A 84 -0.39 12.43 -10.79
N LEU A 85 0.14 11.21 -10.74
CA LEU A 85 0.92 10.72 -9.63
C LEU A 85 2.06 9.82 -10.12
N ASN A 86 3.25 10.03 -9.56
CA ASN A 86 4.35 9.08 -9.64
C ASN A 86 4.68 8.58 -8.21
N VAL A 87 4.78 7.27 -8.04
CA VAL A 87 5.19 6.64 -6.79
C VAL A 87 6.34 5.69 -7.08
N GLN A 88 7.47 5.93 -6.43
CA GLN A 88 8.66 5.11 -6.54
C GLN A 88 9.04 4.57 -5.17
N VAL A 89 9.38 3.28 -5.13
CA VAL A 89 9.90 2.61 -3.94
C VAL A 89 11.32 2.14 -4.17
N THR A 90 12.11 2.04 -3.11
CA THR A 90 13.40 1.35 -3.13
C THR A 90 13.39 0.21 -2.13
N ASN A 91 13.61 -1.02 -2.60
CA ASN A 91 13.65 -2.20 -1.76
C ASN A 91 15.10 -2.64 -1.53
N THR A 92 15.48 -2.87 -0.28
CA THR A 92 16.82 -3.32 0.11
C THR A 92 16.75 -4.68 0.78
N PRO A 93 17.75 -5.56 0.60
CA PRO A 93 17.80 -6.84 1.31
C PRO A 93 17.74 -6.64 2.83
N VAL A 94 16.92 -7.45 3.51
CA VAL A 94 16.77 -7.40 4.99
C VAL A 94 18.06 -7.86 5.67
N LEU A 95 18.70 -8.86 5.10
CA LEU A 95 20.01 -9.38 5.52
C LEU A 95 20.96 -9.45 4.33
N PRO A 96 22.28 -9.28 4.51
CA PRO A 96 23.26 -9.44 3.44
C PRO A 96 23.14 -10.82 2.77
N GLY A 97 22.94 -10.84 1.46
CA GLY A 97 22.80 -12.08 0.68
C GLY A 97 21.42 -12.74 0.73
N SER A 98 20.47 -12.23 1.51
CA SER A 98 19.10 -12.74 1.53
C SER A 98 18.35 -12.37 0.24
N SER A 99 17.46 -13.27 -0.21
CA SER A 99 16.47 -12.95 -1.23
C SER A 99 15.37 -12.04 -0.71
N ALA A 100 15.18 -11.99 0.61
CA ALA A 100 14.20 -11.16 1.26
C ALA A 100 14.63 -9.70 1.27
N THR A 101 13.77 -8.84 0.76
CA THR A 101 13.95 -7.39 0.72
C THR A 101 12.84 -6.70 1.50
N ALA A 102 12.94 -5.39 1.71
CA ALA A 102 11.85 -4.61 2.27
C ALA A 102 11.96 -3.15 1.82
N THR A 103 10.84 -2.43 1.84
CA THR A 103 10.79 -1.04 1.37
C THR A 103 11.56 -0.14 2.32
N SER A 104 12.66 0.42 1.82
CA SER A 104 13.56 1.30 2.58
C SER A 104 13.38 2.78 2.28
N LYS A 105 12.80 3.10 1.12
CA LYS A 105 12.56 4.48 0.69
C LYS A 105 11.32 4.53 -0.17
N LEU A 106 10.55 5.59 0.01
CA LEU A 106 9.34 5.89 -0.73
C LEU A 106 9.43 7.34 -1.22
N THR A 107 9.11 7.57 -2.49
CA THR A 107 9.01 8.89 -3.09
C THR A 107 7.69 8.99 -3.83
N ILE A 108 6.90 10.02 -3.51
CA ILE A 108 5.60 10.29 -4.13
C ILE A 108 5.67 11.69 -4.73
N ILE A 109 5.43 11.78 -6.04
CA ILE A 109 5.37 13.05 -6.76
C ILE A 109 3.92 13.26 -7.20
N PHE A 110 3.28 14.25 -6.59
CA PHE A 110 2.00 14.78 -7.02
C PHE A 110 2.28 15.76 -8.16
N LYS A 111 1.88 15.41 -9.39
CA LYS A 111 2.05 16.27 -10.57
C LYS A 111 1.15 17.51 -10.42
N SER A 112 1.60 18.64 -10.95
CA SER A 112 0.81 19.88 -10.92
C SER A 112 -0.54 19.68 -11.60
N PHE A 113 -1.63 20.15 -10.98
CA PHE A 113 -2.97 19.99 -11.54
C PHE A 113 -3.74 21.30 -11.48
N GLN A 114 -3.94 21.89 -12.66
CA GLN A 114 -4.72 23.11 -12.88
C GLN A 114 -4.36 24.21 -11.85
N GLU A 115 -5.38 24.84 -11.25
CA GLU A 115 -5.27 25.81 -10.16
C GLU A 115 -5.33 25.18 -8.76
N CYS A 116 -5.36 23.84 -8.68
CA CYS A 116 -5.60 23.14 -7.43
C CYS A 116 -4.33 22.93 -6.61
N VAL A 117 -3.27 22.44 -7.26
CA VAL A 117 -2.03 22.07 -6.56
C VAL A 117 -0.83 22.30 -7.47
N ASP A 118 0.22 22.89 -6.90
CA ASP A 118 1.55 22.88 -7.50
C ASP A 118 2.19 21.49 -7.35
N GLN A 119 3.23 21.21 -8.12
CA GLN A 119 3.93 19.94 -7.97
C GLN A 119 4.44 19.79 -6.52
N LYS A 120 4.11 18.69 -5.87
CA LYS A 120 4.57 18.37 -4.51
C LYS A 120 5.29 17.04 -4.48
N VAL A 121 6.38 17.00 -3.72
CA VAL A 121 7.18 15.79 -3.52
C VAL A 121 7.12 15.40 -2.06
N TYR A 122 6.72 14.17 -1.79
CA TYR A 122 6.82 13.54 -0.49
C TYR A 122 7.91 12.46 -0.55
N GLN A 123 8.75 12.40 0.47
CA GLN A 123 9.80 11.40 0.59
C GLN A 123 9.83 10.88 2.03
N ALA A 124 9.95 9.57 2.16
CA ALA A 124 10.19 8.89 3.43
C ALA A 124 11.30 7.86 3.25
N GLU A 125 12.08 7.65 4.29
CA GLU A 125 13.16 6.68 4.34
C GLU A 125 13.03 5.83 5.62
N MET A 126 13.81 4.75 5.71
CA MET A 126 13.87 3.95 6.94
C MET A 126 14.20 4.85 8.12
N ASP A 127 13.47 4.67 9.22
CA ASP A 127 13.63 5.44 10.45
C ASP A 127 13.25 6.94 10.33
N GLU A 128 12.74 7.39 9.18
CA GLU A 128 12.34 8.79 8.92
C GLU A 128 11.02 8.88 8.13
N LEU A 129 9.91 9.04 8.87
CA LEU A 129 8.58 9.25 8.32
C LEU A 129 8.07 10.68 8.61
N PRO A 130 8.35 11.67 7.73
CA PRO A 130 7.96 13.05 7.97
C PRO A 130 6.46 13.29 7.76
N ALA A 131 5.89 14.20 8.54
CA ALA A 131 4.50 14.66 8.37
C ALA A 131 4.37 15.92 7.50
N ALA A 132 5.24 16.04 6.48
CA ALA A 132 5.33 17.18 5.58
C ALA A 132 5.90 16.76 4.21
N PHE A 133 5.67 17.58 3.19
CA PHE A 133 6.33 17.47 1.89
C PHE A 133 7.80 17.89 2.01
N ALA A 134 8.60 17.61 0.98
CA ALA A 134 10.04 17.90 0.95
C ALA A 134 10.38 19.39 1.11
N ASP A 135 9.45 20.28 0.78
CA ASP A 135 9.57 21.73 1.00
C ASP A 135 9.09 22.20 2.38
N GLY A 136 8.71 21.28 3.26
CA GLY A 136 8.21 21.54 4.61
C GLY A 136 6.72 21.87 4.68
N SER A 137 6.00 21.97 3.54
CA SER A 137 4.56 22.24 3.57
C SER A 137 3.76 21.01 4.02
N LYS A 138 2.55 21.21 4.55
CA LYS A 138 1.62 20.12 4.89
C LYS A 138 0.42 20.02 3.94
N ASN A 139 0.37 20.91 2.95
CA ASN A 139 -0.71 21.01 1.98
C ASN A 139 -0.17 21.32 0.56
N GLY A 140 -1.08 21.43 -0.41
CA GLY A 140 -0.80 21.64 -1.83
C GLY A 140 -0.21 23.01 -2.24
N GLY A 141 0.20 23.87 -1.29
CA GLY A 141 0.76 25.20 -1.55
C GLY A 141 -0.11 26.33 -1.01
N ASP A 142 -0.06 27.50 -1.67
CA ASP A 142 -0.79 28.71 -1.25
C ASP A 142 -1.98 29.05 -2.17
N LYS A 143 -2.20 28.26 -3.21
CA LYS A 143 -3.33 28.42 -4.13
C LYS A 143 -4.66 28.21 -3.41
N HIS A 144 -5.75 28.74 -3.96
CA HIS A 144 -7.10 28.50 -3.42
C HIS A 144 -7.42 27.00 -3.27
N GLY A 145 -6.86 26.13 -4.12
CA GLY A 145 -6.99 24.68 -4.01
C GLY A 145 -6.06 23.97 -3.02
N ALA A 146 -5.22 24.68 -2.25
CA ALA A 146 -4.18 24.09 -1.41
C ALA A 146 -4.67 22.98 -0.48
N ASN A 147 -5.87 23.10 0.08
CA ASN A 147 -6.45 22.12 1.00
C ASN A 147 -6.98 20.85 0.29
N SER A 148 -6.93 20.81 -1.05
CA SER A 148 -7.24 19.61 -1.83
C SER A 148 -6.14 18.56 -1.79
N LEU A 149 -4.92 18.92 -1.38
CA LEU A 149 -3.83 17.98 -1.07
C LEU A 149 -3.36 18.25 0.37
N LYS A 150 -3.39 17.24 1.25
CA LYS A 150 -3.02 17.41 2.66
C LYS A 150 -2.34 16.17 3.23
N ILE A 151 -1.30 16.37 4.03
CA ILE A 151 -0.67 15.34 4.86
C ILE A 151 -1.20 15.45 6.29
N THR A 152 -1.59 14.33 6.87
CA THR A 152 -2.01 14.22 8.27
C THR A 152 -1.22 13.12 8.97
N GLU A 153 -0.57 13.47 10.07
CA GLU A 153 0.07 12.50 10.95
C GLU A 153 -0.99 11.86 11.86
N LYS A 154 -1.08 10.53 11.84
CA LYS A 154 -2.02 9.76 12.68
C LYS A 154 -1.32 9.19 13.90
N VAL A 155 -0.09 8.72 13.72
CA VAL A 155 0.78 8.25 14.80
C VAL A 155 2.16 8.84 14.57
N SER A 156 2.68 9.50 15.60
CA SER A 156 3.94 10.25 15.53
C SER A 156 5.07 9.40 14.94
N GLY A 157 5.62 9.81 13.80
CA GLY A 157 6.73 9.13 13.12
C GLY A 157 6.45 7.68 12.67
N GLN A 158 5.20 7.21 12.68
CA GLN A 158 4.86 5.82 12.36
C GLN A 158 3.73 5.66 11.35
N HIS A 159 2.81 6.63 11.26
CA HIS A 159 1.66 6.53 10.37
C HIS A 159 1.24 7.92 9.90
N ILE A 160 1.30 8.12 8.59
CA ILE A 160 0.76 9.30 7.92
C ILE A 160 -0.30 8.92 6.89
N GLU A 161 -1.21 9.85 6.64
CA GLU A 161 -2.16 9.79 5.54
C GLU A 161 -2.00 11.02 4.65
N ILE A 162 -1.94 10.79 3.34
CA ILE A 162 -1.94 11.85 2.33
C ILE A 162 -3.26 11.81 1.58
N GLN A 163 -4.05 12.87 1.70
CA GLN A 163 -5.34 13.01 1.03
C GLN A 163 -5.20 13.95 -0.16
N ALA A 164 -5.34 13.42 -1.37
CA ALA A 164 -5.36 14.15 -2.63
C ALA A 164 -6.80 14.19 -3.18
N LYS A 165 -7.63 15.02 -2.54
CA LYS A 165 -9.06 15.19 -2.86
C LYS A 165 -9.30 15.61 -4.30
N TYR A 166 -8.38 16.33 -4.94
CA TYR A 166 -8.50 16.77 -6.34
C TYR A 166 -8.46 15.63 -7.36
N ILE A 167 -7.92 14.46 -6.99
CA ILE A 167 -7.88 13.23 -7.81
C ILE A 167 -8.50 12.03 -7.07
N GLY A 168 -9.30 12.28 -6.03
CA GLY A 168 -9.98 11.24 -5.24
C GLY A 168 -9.04 10.23 -4.58
N THR A 169 -7.76 10.55 -4.38
CA THR A 169 -6.75 9.58 -3.97
C THR A 169 -6.42 9.72 -2.49
N THR A 170 -6.33 8.60 -1.77
CA THR A 170 -5.84 8.55 -0.39
C THR A 170 -4.67 7.59 -0.31
N ILE A 171 -3.54 8.05 0.22
CA ILE A 171 -2.34 7.24 0.42
C ILE A 171 -2.07 7.11 1.92
N VAL A 172 -1.72 5.91 2.35
CA VAL A 172 -1.25 5.59 3.69
C VAL A 172 0.21 5.16 3.58
N VAL A 173 1.04 5.73 4.45
CA VAL A 173 2.43 5.30 4.62
C VAL A 173 2.65 5.03 6.10
N ARG A 174 3.19 3.86 6.41
CA ARG A 174 3.55 3.50 7.78
C ARG A 174 5.00 3.09 7.85
N GLN A 175 5.60 3.32 9.01
CA GLN A 175 6.85 2.68 9.38
C GLN A 175 6.54 1.53 10.34
N VAL A 176 6.99 0.33 9.97
CA VAL A 176 6.85 -0.89 10.78
C VAL A 176 8.23 -1.47 11.01
N GLY A 177 8.64 -1.49 12.28
CA GLY A 177 10.06 -1.68 12.61
C GLY A 177 10.88 -0.57 11.95
N ARG A 178 11.73 -0.95 11.00
CA ARG A 178 12.60 -0.03 10.24
C ARG A 178 12.15 0.20 8.80
N TYR A 179 11.17 -0.56 8.32
CA TYR A 179 10.76 -0.56 6.92
C TYR A 179 9.43 0.16 6.72
N LEU A 180 9.15 0.53 5.47
CA LEU A 180 7.96 1.26 5.10
C LEU A 180 6.90 0.31 4.52
N THR A 181 5.63 0.58 4.82
CA THR A 181 4.49 0.03 4.08
C THR A 181 3.79 1.13 3.30
N PHE A 182 3.22 0.76 2.18
CA PHE A 182 2.48 1.66 1.30
C PHE A 182 1.11 1.08 1.00
N ALA A 183 0.08 1.92 1.06
CA ALA A 183 -1.27 1.56 0.67
C ALA A 183 -1.95 2.76 0.01
N VAL A 184 -2.74 2.53 -1.03
CA VAL A 184 -3.43 3.60 -1.76
C VAL A 184 -4.86 3.19 -2.11
N ARG A 185 -5.79 4.15 -2.02
CA ARG A 185 -7.12 4.10 -2.66
C ARG A 185 -7.12 5.10 -3.79
N MET A 186 -7.52 4.68 -4.99
CA MET A 186 -7.56 5.54 -6.17
C MET A 186 -8.76 5.21 -7.06
N PRO A 187 -9.42 6.19 -7.70
CA PRO A 187 -10.47 5.93 -8.68
C PRO A 187 -9.94 5.17 -9.89
N GLU A 188 -10.70 4.23 -10.44
CA GLU A 188 -10.29 3.41 -11.59
C GLU A 188 -9.91 4.27 -12.81
N GLU A 189 -10.59 5.38 -13.05
CA GLU A 189 -10.26 6.28 -14.17
C GLU A 189 -8.93 7.01 -13.98
N VAL A 190 -8.56 7.33 -12.73
CA VAL A 190 -7.27 7.95 -12.38
C VAL A 190 -6.15 6.92 -12.51
N VAL A 191 -6.39 5.67 -12.08
CA VAL A 191 -5.46 4.55 -12.26
C VAL A 191 -5.14 4.33 -13.75
N ASN A 192 -6.16 4.38 -14.61
CA ASN A 192 -6.05 4.09 -16.04
C ASN A 192 -5.69 5.31 -16.91
N ALA A 193 -5.47 6.48 -16.30
CA ALA A 193 -5.03 7.70 -16.98
C ALA A 193 -3.51 7.70 -17.16
N VAL A 194 -2.99 6.75 -17.95
CA VAL A 194 -1.58 6.66 -18.32
C VAL A 194 -1.35 7.29 -19.71
N GLU A 195 -0.27 8.03 -19.88
CA GLU A 195 0.01 8.80 -21.11
C GLU A 195 0.13 7.92 -22.35
N ASP A 196 0.73 6.73 -22.20
CA ASP A 196 0.94 5.80 -23.29
C ASP A 196 0.47 4.41 -22.84
N ARG A 197 -0.75 4.07 -23.27
CA ARG A 197 -1.39 2.79 -22.93
C ARG A 197 -0.64 1.60 -23.56
N ASP A 198 0.09 1.86 -24.64
CA ASP A 198 0.87 0.88 -25.39
C ASP A 198 2.31 0.77 -24.88
N SER A 199 2.79 1.67 -24.00
CA SER A 199 4.12 1.50 -23.43
C SER A 199 4.17 0.28 -22.52
N GLN A 200 5.30 -0.40 -22.60
CA GLN A 200 5.72 -1.48 -21.70
C GLN A 200 6.12 -0.96 -20.31
N GLY A 201 5.54 0.15 -19.84
CA GLY A 201 5.81 0.72 -18.51
C GLY A 201 5.63 -0.32 -17.41
N LEU A 202 6.58 -0.37 -16.47
CA LEU A 202 6.69 -1.37 -15.41
C LEU A 202 6.07 -0.87 -14.08
N TYR A 203 4.80 -0.47 -14.10
CA TYR A 203 4.14 0.06 -12.89
C TYR A 203 3.55 -1.09 -12.07
N LEU A 204 4.15 -1.39 -10.92
CA LEU A 204 3.84 -2.58 -10.14
C LEU A 204 2.36 -2.62 -9.69
N CYS A 205 1.77 -1.52 -9.24
CA CYS A 205 0.36 -1.51 -8.82
C CYS A 205 -0.62 -1.82 -9.96
N LEU A 206 -0.25 -1.55 -11.21
CA LEU A 206 -1.11 -1.81 -12.37
C LEU A 206 -0.85 -3.18 -12.99
N ARG A 207 0.42 -3.57 -13.14
CA ARG A 207 0.82 -4.77 -13.92
C ARG A 207 1.38 -5.92 -13.09
N GLY A 208 1.64 -5.69 -11.81
CA GLY A 208 2.37 -6.62 -10.96
C GLY A 208 3.87 -6.61 -11.24
N CYS A 209 4.58 -7.47 -10.52
CA CYS A 209 6.01 -7.66 -10.66
C CYS A 209 6.33 -8.47 -11.91
N PRO A 210 7.45 -8.18 -12.61
CA PRO A 210 7.95 -9.04 -13.69
C PRO A 210 8.10 -10.49 -13.23
N LEU A 211 7.84 -11.46 -14.13
CA LEU A 211 7.87 -12.89 -13.77
C LEU A 211 9.20 -13.34 -13.16
N ASN A 212 10.33 -12.79 -13.62
CA ASN A 212 11.66 -13.08 -13.07
C ASN A 212 11.93 -12.41 -11.70
N GLN A 213 11.02 -11.58 -11.22
CA GLN A 213 11.06 -10.95 -9.90
C GLN A 213 10.03 -11.55 -8.94
N GLN A 214 9.12 -12.42 -9.42
CA GLN A 214 8.11 -13.08 -8.57
C GLN A 214 8.74 -14.25 -7.81
N ILE A 215 8.36 -14.39 -6.55
CA ILE A 215 8.76 -15.48 -5.67
C ILE A 215 7.55 -16.42 -5.48
N ASP A 216 7.70 -17.68 -5.88
CA ASP A 216 6.66 -18.69 -5.65
C ASP A 216 6.83 -19.32 -4.26
N PHE A 217 5.91 -18.98 -3.35
CA PHE A 217 5.90 -19.47 -1.98
C PHE A 217 5.90 -21.00 -1.88
N GLN A 218 5.19 -21.71 -2.78
CA GLN A 218 5.12 -23.17 -2.75
C GLN A 218 6.46 -23.81 -3.09
N THR A 219 7.17 -23.25 -4.07
CA THR A 219 8.53 -23.70 -4.40
C THR A 219 9.49 -23.41 -3.27
N PHE A 220 9.37 -22.25 -2.61
CA PHE A 220 10.18 -21.89 -1.45
C PHE A 220 9.97 -22.85 -0.27
N ARG A 221 8.72 -23.16 0.09
CA ARG A 221 8.41 -24.13 1.15
C ARG A 221 8.96 -25.53 0.83
N SER A 222 8.83 -25.95 -0.42
CA SER A 222 9.31 -27.27 -0.86
C SER A 222 10.83 -27.37 -0.81
N ALA A 223 11.54 -26.29 -1.15
CA ALA A 223 12.99 -26.21 -1.04
C ALA A 223 13.45 -26.27 0.43
N GLN A 224 12.84 -25.49 1.33
CA GLN A 224 13.16 -25.56 2.76
C GLN A 224 12.87 -26.94 3.38
N ALA A 225 11.78 -27.59 2.99
CA ALA A 225 11.47 -28.95 3.45
C ALA A 225 12.47 -30.00 2.93
N ALA A 226 13.07 -29.78 1.75
CA ALA A 226 14.11 -30.65 1.20
C ALA A 226 15.50 -30.39 1.82
N GLU A 227 15.84 -29.13 2.08
CA GLU A 227 17.08 -28.74 2.78
C GLU A 227 17.05 -29.20 4.24
N GLY A 228 15.91 -29.09 4.93
CA GLY A 228 15.71 -29.64 6.27
C GLY A 228 15.81 -31.18 6.34
N ARG A 229 15.69 -31.90 5.22
CA ARG A 229 15.90 -33.36 5.13
C ARG A 229 17.35 -33.75 4.82
N THR A 230 18.18 -32.83 4.34
CA THR A 230 19.61 -33.09 4.03
C THR A 230 20.54 -32.64 5.15
N GLN A 231 20.06 -31.83 6.09
CA GLN A 231 20.77 -31.45 7.31
C GLN A 231 20.58 -32.45 8.48
N GLU A 232 20.73 -33.76 8.26
CA GLU A 232 20.90 -34.75 9.35
C GLU A 232 22.32 -34.70 9.99
N GLY A 233 23.12 -33.66 9.71
CA GLY A 233 24.49 -33.55 10.22
C GLY A 233 25.11 -32.15 10.28
N ALA A 234 24.32 -31.07 10.18
CA ALA A 234 24.85 -29.70 10.31
C ALA A 234 24.41 -29.07 11.64
N GLN A 235 25.35 -28.38 12.29
CA GLN A 235 25.25 -27.73 13.60
C GLN A 235 23.96 -26.89 13.78
N PRO A 236 23.48 -26.74 15.03
CA PRO A 236 22.20 -26.09 15.29
C PRO A 236 22.20 -24.68 14.71
N ALA A 237 21.24 -24.41 13.84
CA ALA A 237 20.85 -23.05 13.50
C ALA A 237 20.72 -22.27 14.81
N GLY A 238 21.24 -21.03 14.84
CA GLY A 238 21.20 -20.18 16.02
C GLY A 238 19.77 -20.04 16.59
N PRO A 239 19.60 -19.55 17.83
CA PRO A 239 18.39 -19.76 18.64
C PRO A 239 17.06 -19.14 18.15
N GLU A 240 16.92 -18.66 16.91
CA GLU A 240 15.83 -17.74 16.53
C GLU A 240 15.23 -17.94 15.12
N ALA A 241 15.45 -19.09 14.46
CA ALA A 241 14.76 -19.37 13.19
C ALA A 241 13.33 -19.89 13.43
N PHE A 242 12.32 -19.23 12.86
CA PHE A 242 10.94 -19.70 12.94
C PHE A 242 10.77 -21.02 12.18
N THR A 243 10.10 -22.01 12.79
CA THR A 243 9.49 -23.13 12.06
C THR A 243 8.14 -22.71 11.48
N TYR A 244 7.63 -23.45 10.49
CA TYR A 244 6.31 -23.18 9.90
C TYR A 244 5.20 -23.14 10.96
N GLU A 245 5.22 -24.05 11.93
CA GLU A 245 4.23 -24.12 13.01
C GLU A 245 4.33 -22.89 13.92
N SER A 246 5.54 -22.50 14.31
CA SER A 246 5.76 -21.33 15.16
C SER A 246 5.40 -20.02 14.45
N ALA A 247 5.73 -19.88 13.16
CA ALA A 247 5.36 -18.73 12.34
C ALA A 247 3.83 -18.64 12.18
N THR A 248 3.18 -19.78 11.89
CA THR A 248 1.72 -19.88 11.79
C THR A 248 1.05 -19.46 13.11
N ALA A 249 1.52 -20.00 14.24
CA ALA A 249 0.99 -19.64 15.55
C ALA A 249 1.16 -18.14 15.84
N LYS A 250 2.31 -17.57 15.46
CA LYS A 250 2.62 -16.16 15.66
C LYS A 250 1.75 -15.24 14.81
N CYS A 251 1.53 -15.56 13.53
CA CYS A 251 0.66 -14.81 12.64
C CYS A 251 -0.82 -14.85 13.06
N ARG A 252 -1.28 -15.96 13.65
CA ARG A 252 -2.66 -16.10 14.17
C ARG A 252 -2.96 -15.16 15.35
N GLU A 253 -1.95 -14.58 16.00
CA GLU A 253 -2.16 -13.60 17.09
C GLU A 253 -2.79 -12.29 16.60
N LYS A 254 -2.58 -11.92 15.32
CA LYS A 254 -3.00 -10.62 14.75
C LYS A 254 -3.88 -10.74 13.51
N LEU A 255 -3.71 -11.79 12.71
CA LEU A 255 -4.45 -11.98 11.46
C LEU A 255 -5.60 -12.97 11.69
N PRO A 256 -6.85 -12.59 11.37
CA PRO A 256 -8.04 -13.33 11.80
C PRO A 256 -8.32 -14.59 10.97
N VAL A 257 -7.79 -14.68 9.76
CA VAL A 257 -8.05 -15.75 8.80
C VAL A 257 -6.77 -16.11 8.05
N GLU A 258 -6.71 -17.31 7.47
CA GLU A 258 -5.54 -17.81 6.72
C GLU A 258 -5.56 -17.39 5.25
N ASP A 259 -5.81 -16.11 4.98
CA ASP A 259 -5.80 -15.52 3.65
C ASP A 259 -4.37 -15.17 3.17
N LEU A 260 -4.25 -14.49 2.02
CA LEU A 260 -2.94 -14.13 1.46
C LEU A 260 -2.14 -13.16 2.34
N TYR A 261 -2.76 -12.33 3.20
CA TYR A 261 -2.03 -11.53 4.19
C TYR A 261 -1.44 -12.42 5.28
N PHE A 262 -2.18 -13.45 5.70
CA PHE A 262 -1.67 -14.46 6.62
C PHE A 262 -0.51 -15.26 6.02
N GLN A 263 -0.64 -15.73 4.78
CA GLN A 263 0.45 -16.45 4.12
C GLN A 263 1.69 -15.57 3.94
N SER A 264 1.50 -14.28 3.66
CA SER A 264 2.57 -13.27 3.61
C SER A 264 3.28 -13.15 4.96
N CYS A 265 2.53 -13.01 6.06
CA CYS A 265 3.10 -12.99 7.40
C CYS A 265 3.93 -14.25 7.70
N VAL A 266 3.42 -15.44 7.36
CA VAL A 266 4.14 -16.70 7.61
C VAL A 266 5.41 -16.74 6.78
N PHE A 267 5.35 -16.36 5.50
CA PHE A 267 6.52 -16.27 4.63
C PHE A 267 7.58 -15.34 5.21
N ASP A 268 7.21 -14.11 5.55
CA ASP A 268 8.12 -13.11 6.10
C ASP A 268 8.82 -13.60 7.37
N LEU A 269 8.09 -14.23 8.30
CA LEU A 269 8.71 -14.76 9.53
C LEU A 269 9.71 -15.88 9.24
N LEU A 270 9.43 -16.73 8.25
CA LEU A 270 10.33 -17.81 7.84
C LEU A 270 11.58 -17.30 7.10
N THR A 271 11.47 -16.21 6.34
CA THR A 271 12.58 -15.68 5.54
C THR A 271 13.44 -14.67 6.29
N THR A 272 12.84 -13.89 7.18
CA THR A 272 13.51 -12.78 7.88
C THR A 272 13.85 -13.11 9.34
N GLY A 273 13.05 -13.94 10.00
CA GLY A 273 13.10 -14.12 11.46
C GLY A 273 12.62 -12.90 12.27
N ASP A 274 12.12 -11.84 11.64
CA ASP A 274 11.76 -10.59 12.30
C ASP A 274 10.24 -10.48 12.54
N VAL A 275 9.85 -10.46 13.81
CA VAL A 275 8.45 -10.32 14.23
C VAL A 275 7.79 -9.00 13.80
N ASN A 276 8.55 -7.98 13.43
CA ASN A 276 7.99 -6.74 12.90
C ASN A 276 7.29 -6.96 11.55
N PHE A 277 7.68 -7.98 10.77
CA PHE A 277 7.00 -8.28 9.52
C PHE A 277 5.59 -8.85 9.73
N MET A 278 5.32 -9.49 10.87
CA MET A 278 3.94 -9.84 11.25
C MET A 278 3.07 -8.60 11.42
N LEU A 279 3.62 -7.51 11.99
CA LEU A 279 2.92 -6.24 12.06
C LEU A 279 2.74 -5.59 10.68
N ALA A 280 3.67 -5.78 9.75
CA ALA A 280 3.55 -5.24 8.39
C ALA A 280 2.34 -5.85 7.67
N ALA A 281 2.16 -7.17 7.75
CA ALA A 281 0.99 -7.86 7.22
C ALA A 281 -0.32 -7.45 7.91
N TYR A 282 -0.30 -7.30 9.24
CA TYR A 282 -1.45 -6.81 10.01
C TYR A 282 -1.88 -5.41 9.58
N TYR A 283 -0.94 -4.46 9.50
CA TYR A 283 -1.27 -3.09 9.10
C TYR A 283 -1.70 -2.99 7.63
N ALA A 284 -1.11 -3.78 6.73
CA ALA A 284 -1.57 -3.85 5.35
C ALA A 284 -3.03 -4.31 5.25
N PHE A 285 -3.43 -5.29 6.06
CA PHE A 285 -4.82 -5.73 6.14
C PHE A 285 -5.76 -4.66 6.72
N GLU A 286 -5.33 -3.93 7.75
CA GLU A 286 -6.09 -2.79 8.30
C GLU A 286 -6.23 -1.65 7.28
N ASP A 287 -5.19 -1.37 6.50
CA ASP A 287 -5.22 -0.34 5.46
C ASP A 287 -6.20 -0.73 4.34
N VAL A 288 -6.27 -2.01 3.95
CA VAL A 288 -7.25 -2.51 2.97
C VAL A 288 -8.67 -2.42 3.49
N LYS A 289 -8.92 -2.74 4.76
CA LYS A 289 -10.24 -2.55 5.39
C LYS A 289 -10.72 -1.11 5.28
N MET A 290 -9.81 -0.17 5.50
CA MET A 290 -10.10 1.26 5.44
C MET A 290 -10.29 1.74 3.98
N LEU A 291 -9.40 1.33 3.08
CA LEU A 291 -9.25 1.93 1.75
C LEU A 291 -10.04 1.20 0.64
N HIS A 292 -10.24 -0.11 0.74
CA HIS A 292 -10.89 -0.87 -0.31
C HIS A 292 -12.40 -0.61 -0.31
N SER A 293 -12.95 -0.27 -1.48
CA SER A 293 -14.37 0.04 -1.67
C SER A 293 -15.25 -1.21 -1.56
N ASN A 294 -14.83 -2.29 -2.21
CA ASN A 294 -15.52 -3.58 -2.19
C ASN A 294 -15.10 -4.39 -0.94
N LYS A 295 -16.03 -4.59 -0.01
CA LYS A 295 -15.78 -5.31 1.25
C LYS A 295 -15.71 -6.83 1.10
N ASP A 296 -16.20 -7.37 -0.02
CA ASP A 296 -16.09 -8.80 -0.31
C ASP A 296 -14.67 -9.20 -0.75
N LYS A 297 -13.85 -8.19 -1.12
CA LYS A 297 -12.46 -8.37 -1.56
C LYS A 297 -11.43 -8.05 -0.46
N LEU A 298 -11.83 -7.93 0.80
CA LEU A 298 -10.88 -7.70 1.89
C LEU A 298 -9.94 -8.88 2.05
N HIS A 299 -10.51 -10.09 2.06
CA HIS A 299 -9.79 -11.34 2.14
C HIS A 299 -9.59 -11.93 0.75
N LEU A 300 -8.36 -12.31 0.45
CA LEU A 300 -8.00 -12.98 -0.79
C LEU A 300 -7.44 -14.35 -0.43
N TYR A 301 -8.06 -15.41 -0.94
CA TYR A 301 -7.57 -16.77 -0.75
C TYR A 301 -6.89 -17.23 -2.03
N GLU A 302 -5.86 -18.08 -1.92
CA GLU A 302 -5.33 -18.76 -3.11
C GLU A 302 -6.49 -19.48 -3.80
N ARG A 303 -6.82 -19.08 -5.03
CA ARG A 303 -7.68 -19.90 -5.86
C ARG A 303 -6.90 -21.18 -6.07
N THR A 304 -7.33 -22.30 -5.48
CA THR A 304 -6.90 -23.65 -5.91
C THR A 304 -6.92 -23.59 -7.42
N ARG A 305 -5.75 -23.68 -8.08
CA ARG A 305 -5.67 -23.63 -9.53
C ARG A 305 -6.78 -24.53 -10.05
N ASP A 306 -7.83 -23.94 -10.62
CA ASP A 306 -8.71 -24.67 -11.51
C ASP A 306 -7.76 -25.12 -12.61
N LEU A 307 -7.33 -26.37 -12.50
CA LEU A 307 -6.74 -27.11 -13.60
C LEU A 307 -7.84 -27.14 -14.65
N ALA A 308 -7.92 -26.07 -15.44
CA ALA A 308 -8.59 -26.10 -16.72
C ALA A 308 -8.05 -27.35 -17.40
N PRO A 309 -8.90 -28.33 -17.77
CA PRO A 309 -8.44 -29.47 -18.53
C PRO A 309 -7.79 -28.90 -19.78
N GLY A 310 -6.48 -29.02 -19.86
CA GLY A 310 -5.76 -28.72 -21.09
C GLY A 310 -6.38 -29.60 -22.15
N ASN A 311 -7.11 -29.00 -23.09
CA ASN A 311 -7.48 -29.67 -24.32
C ASN A 311 -6.19 -29.89 -25.11
N ALA A 312 -5.48 -30.94 -24.74
CA ALA A 312 -4.48 -31.58 -25.56
C ALA A 312 -5.16 -31.95 -26.88
N ALA A 313 -4.65 -31.39 -27.97
CA ALA A 313 -5.02 -31.81 -29.31
C ALA A 313 -4.72 -33.31 -29.45
N PRO A 314 -5.67 -34.14 -29.91
CA PRO A 314 -5.40 -35.55 -30.10
C PRO A 314 -4.57 -35.72 -31.38
N SER A 315 -3.31 -36.06 -31.21
CA SER A 315 -2.48 -36.68 -32.27
C SER A 315 -3.03 -38.09 -32.55
N GLY A 316 -3.82 -38.23 -33.62
CA GLY A 316 -4.34 -39.52 -34.09
C GLY A 316 -4.21 -39.63 -35.61
N LEU A 317 -3.35 -40.54 -36.06
CA LEU A 317 -3.12 -40.91 -37.47
C LEU A 317 -4.41 -41.38 -38.18
N PRO A 318 -4.51 -41.23 -39.52
CA PRO A 318 -5.73 -41.52 -40.27
C PRO A 318 -5.95 -43.02 -40.43
N ARG A 319 -7.16 -43.48 -40.10
CA ARG A 319 -7.61 -44.87 -40.27
C ARG A 319 -8.49 -44.95 -41.52
N ALA A 320 -8.15 -45.85 -42.44
CA ALA A 320 -8.79 -46.09 -43.73
C ALA A 320 -10.29 -46.48 -43.63
N PRO A 321 -11.11 -46.25 -44.68
CA PRO A 321 -12.55 -46.49 -44.64
C PRO A 321 -12.91 -47.96 -44.88
N PRO A 322 -14.01 -48.47 -44.32
CA PRO A 322 -14.51 -49.81 -44.63
C PRO A 322 -15.36 -49.84 -45.91
N ALA A 323 -15.22 -50.93 -46.65
CA ALA A 323 -15.95 -51.26 -47.86
C ALA A 323 -17.45 -51.47 -47.58
N LEU A 324 -18.30 -50.85 -48.39
CA LEU A 324 -19.74 -51.08 -48.45
C LEU A 324 -20.03 -52.22 -49.43
N TRP A 325 -20.59 -53.32 -48.91
CA TRP A 325 -21.36 -54.29 -49.71
C TRP A 325 -22.83 -54.08 -49.37
N VAL A 326 -23.65 -53.77 -50.37
CA VAL A 326 -25.10 -53.93 -50.34
C VAL A 326 -25.51 -54.55 -51.66
N ALA A 327 -26.27 -55.64 -51.55
CA ALA A 327 -26.99 -56.30 -52.65
C ALA A 327 -28.24 -55.50 -53.04
#